data_AF-A0A7J6WL96-F1
#
_entry.id   AF-A0A7J6WL96-F1
#
_cell.length_a   1.000
_cell.length_b   1.000
_cell.length_c   1.000
_cell.angle_alpha   90.00
_cell.angle_beta   90.00
_cell.angle_gamma   90.00
#
_symmetry.space_group_name_H-M   'P 1'
#
loop_
_entity.id
_entity.type
_entity.pdbx_description
1 polymer ?
#
loop_
_entity_poly.entity_id
_entity_poly.type
_entity_poly.pdbx_seq_one_letter_code
_entity_poly.pdbx_strand_id
1 'polypeptide(L)'
;MVAGIDVGNKPLINLKGYLLGNPTTDGELETNSKVQFAYGMGLLSDELFESTKKHCGGNYVNVNPSNVKCTKHLQAISECTSGVNTAHILEPRCILVTPKPKKVNSSSILRSPPQTPGFECRSYGYMLSYYWANDDRVQKALYVRKGTIPEWIRCNYGGLNYLSDVKSSTAYHGYLSGKRRYRSLVYSGDHDMLVPFLSTQAWIRSLNYSISDEWRPWSVDGQVGGYTRTYANNMTFATVKGGVIVQHISDGVEVGNKPPINLKGYLLGNPVTDGELEANSKVPFAYGMGLISDELFESTKKHCGGIYVNVNPSNVECTKHLQAISECTSGVNTGHILEPQCIFATPKSQEINSSRILRSPPHTPGFECRSYGYMLSYYWANDDRVRKALNVRKGTIQEWIRCNYGGLNYLSDVKSSTAYHGYLSGKRQYRSLIYSGDHDIIVPFLSTQAWIRSLNCTISDDWRPWTVDGQVGGYTRTYTNNITFTTIKGGGHTAPEYRPKECFTMFNRWLSYEAL
;
A
#
# COMPACT_ATOMS: atom_id res chain seq x y z
N MET A 1 -30.35 20.61 -3.54
CA MET A 1 -30.03 21.17 -2.20
C MET A 1 -29.98 22.69 -2.23
N VAL A 2 -28.97 23.35 -2.83
CA VAL A 2 -28.83 24.83 -2.76
C VAL A 2 -30.05 25.58 -3.29
N ALA A 3 -30.59 25.21 -4.46
CA ALA A 3 -31.85 25.77 -4.97
C ALA A 3 -33.06 25.60 -4.01
N GLY A 4 -33.01 24.64 -3.08
CA GLY A 4 -34.00 24.49 -2.02
C GLY A 4 -33.79 25.46 -0.85
N ILE A 5 -32.53 25.77 -0.49
CA ILE A 5 -32.20 26.84 0.46
C ILE A 5 -32.67 28.19 -0.09
N ASP A 6 -32.51 28.40 -1.40
CA ASP A 6 -32.84 29.65 -2.09
C ASP A 6 -34.34 29.97 -2.10
N VAL A 7 -35.20 28.95 -2.09
CA VAL A 7 -36.67 29.09 -1.97
C VAL A 7 -37.18 28.83 -0.54
N GLY A 8 -36.27 28.71 0.45
CA GLY A 8 -36.63 28.61 1.86
C GLY A 8 -37.10 27.22 2.35
N ASN A 9 -36.89 26.15 1.56
CA ASN A 9 -37.33 24.80 1.91
C ASN A 9 -36.67 24.31 3.21
N LYS A 10 -37.46 23.70 4.09
CA LYS A 10 -37.02 23.15 5.37
C LYS A 10 -36.68 21.65 5.25
N PRO A 11 -35.71 21.11 6.02
CA PRO A 11 -34.83 21.83 6.96
C PRO A 11 -33.78 22.69 6.24
N LEU A 12 -33.52 23.89 6.75
CA LEU A 12 -32.54 24.83 6.19
C LEU A 12 -31.12 24.38 6.54
N ILE A 13 -30.31 24.11 5.51
CA ILE A 13 -28.91 23.68 5.67
C ILE A 13 -27.97 24.88 5.55
N ASN A 14 -27.25 25.20 6.62
CA ASN A 14 -26.32 26.35 6.71
C ASN A 14 -24.96 26.03 6.04
N LEU A 15 -24.96 25.83 4.73
CA LEU A 15 -23.76 25.43 3.96
C LEU A 15 -22.71 26.56 3.98
N LYS A 16 -21.48 26.23 4.44
CA LYS A 16 -20.34 27.18 4.53
C LYS A 16 -19.25 26.98 3.48
N GLY A 17 -19.23 25.82 2.85
CA GLY A 17 -18.14 25.35 1.99
C GLY A 17 -18.39 23.89 1.59
N TYR A 18 -17.51 23.35 0.76
CA TYR A 18 -17.54 21.95 0.35
C TYR A 18 -16.13 21.38 0.15
N LEU A 19 -16.00 20.06 0.25
CA LEU A 19 -14.73 19.35 0.15
C LEU A 19 -14.91 18.15 -0.79
N LEU A 20 -13.99 17.97 -1.73
CA LEU A 20 -14.09 16.99 -2.80
C LEU A 20 -12.79 16.20 -2.92
N GLY A 21 -12.85 14.91 -2.59
CA GLY A 21 -11.78 13.96 -2.89
C GLY A 21 -12.01 13.32 -4.24
N ASN A 22 -11.00 13.38 -5.10
CA ASN A 22 -10.95 12.75 -6.43
C ASN A 22 -12.25 12.95 -7.24
N PRO A 23 -12.75 14.18 -7.46
CA PRO A 23 -14.06 14.39 -8.09
C PRO A 23 -14.02 14.18 -9.61
N THR A 24 -14.83 13.24 -10.09
CA THR A 24 -15.32 13.23 -11.48
C THR A 24 -16.22 14.45 -11.67
N THR A 25 -15.79 15.40 -12.51
CA THR A 25 -16.45 16.71 -12.69
C THR A 25 -16.77 17.00 -14.15
N ASP A 26 -15.93 16.55 -15.08
CA ASP A 26 -16.12 16.77 -16.51
C ASP A 26 -15.56 15.57 -17.29
N GLY A 27 -16.46 14.75 -17.84
CA GLY A 27 -16.10 13.48 -18.44
C GLY A 27 -15.14 13.59 -19.64
N GLU A 28 -15.10 14.76 -20.32
CA GLU A 28 -14.16 14.99 -21.41
C GLU A 28 -12.77 15.34 -20.87
N LEU A 29 -12.69 16.22 -19.87
CA LEU A 29 -11.43 16.56 -19.20
C LEU A 29 -10.85 15.37 -18.41
N GLU A 30 -11.67 14.57 -17.73
CA GLU A 30 -11.25 13.30 -17.11
C GLU A 30 -10.65 12.33 -18.13
N THR A 31 -11.28 12.20 -19.30
CA THR A 31 -10.81 11.29 -20.36
C THR A 31 -9.53 11.79 -21.01
N ASN A 32 -9.42 13.09 -21.25
CA ASN A 32 -8.22 13.69 -21.83
C ASN A 32 -7.01 13.62 -20.88
N SER A 33 -7.22 13.93 -19.59
CA SER A 33 -6.16 13.88 -18.58
C SER A 33 -5.70 12.45 -18.24
N LYS A 34 -6.48 11.40 -18.52
CA LYS A 34 -6.08 9.99 -18.32
C LYS A 34 -4.89 9.56 -19.17
N VAL A 35 -4.67 10.21 -20.32
CA VAL A 35 -3.53 9.98 -21.21
C VAL A 35 -2.29 10.71 -20.68
N GLN A 36 -2.43 12.00 -20.33
CA GLN A 36 -1.32 12.79 -19.78
C GLN A 36 -0.85 12.25 -18.42
N PHE A 37 -1.76 11.77 -17.57
CA PHE A 37 -1.42 11.12 -16.30
C PHE A 37 -0.68 9.80 -16.53
N ALA A 38 -1.09 9.01 -17.54
CA ALA A 38 -0.37 7.78 -17.87
C ALA A 38 1.10 8.09 -18.21
N TYR A 39 1.31 8.99 -19.16
CA TYR A 39 2.65 9.46 -19.50
C TYR A 39 3.43 9.97 -18.26
N GLY A 40 2.83 10.86 -17.47
CA GLY A 40 3.45 11.44 -16.27
C GLY A 40 3.81 10.46 -15.14
N MET A 41 3.19 9.27 -15.11
CA MET A 41 3.53 8.20 -14.15
C MET A 41 4.44 7.12 -14.76
N GLY A 42 5.14 7.43 -15.86
CA GLY A 42 6.06 6.51 -16.55
C GLY A 42 5.34 5.38 -17.29
N LEU A 43 4.04 5.54 -17.55
CA LEU A 43 3.19 4.48 -18.08
C LEU A 43 3.24 4.49 -19.62
N LEU A 44 3.21 5.65 -20.28
CA LEU A 44 3.36 5.72 -21.76
C LEU A 44 4.79 6.12 -22.12
N SER A 45 5.32 5.62 -23.24
CA SER A 45 6.59 6.10 -23.78
C SER A 45 6.43 7.48 -24.45
N ASP A 46 7.52 8.23 -24.53
CA ASP A 46 7.61 9.55 -25.15
C ASP A 46 7.12 9.54 -26.61
N GLU A 47 7.51 8.53 -27.39
CA GLU A 47 7.11 8.42 -28.80
C GLU A 47 5.63 8.13 -28.93
N LEU A 48 5.07 7.26 -28.08
CA LEU A 48 3.63 6.99 -28.06
C LEU A 48 2.86 8.23 -27.61
N PHE A 49 3.28 8.91 -26.54
CA PHE A 49 2.60 10.09 -26.02
C PHE A 49 2.61 11.25 -27.02
N GLU A 50 3.79 11.67 -27.51
CA GLU A 50 3.89 12.78 -28.46
C GLU A 50 3.33 12.43 -29.84
N SER A 51 3.43 11.18 -30.31
CA SER A 51 2.76 10.76 -31.55
C SER A 51 1.24 10.70 -31.40
N THR A 52 0.70 10.33 -30.23
CA THR A 52 -0.75 10.43 -29.94
C THR A 52 -1.18 11.89 -29.96
N LYS A 53 -0.51 12.73 -29.15
CA LYS A 53 -0.78 14.16 -29.03
C LYS A 53 -0.75 14.88 -30.39
N LYS A 54 0.24 14.57 -31.23
CA LYS A 54 0.39 15.06 -32.61
C LYS A 54 -0.73 14.60 -33.55
N HIS A 55 -1.11 13.31 -33.54
CA HIS A 55 -2.06 12.75 -34.50
C HIS A 55 -3.54 12.83 -34.06
N CYS A 56 -3.81 13.02 -32.77
CA CYS A 56 -5.14 13.25 -32.20
C CYS A 56 -5.43 14.73 -31.88
N GLY A 57 -4.45 15.63 -32.02
CA GLY A 57 -4.60 17.05 -31.71
C GLY A 57 -4.82 17.35 -30.22
N GLY A 58 -4.38 16.47 -29.33
CA GLY A 58 -4.53 16.61 -27.87
C GLY A 58 -5.94 16.32 -27.31
N ASN A 59 -6.92 15.98 -28.15
CA ASN A 59 -8.24 15.50 -27.70
C ASN A 59 -8.39 14.00 -28.02
N TYR A 60 -8.81 13.23 -27.02
CA TYR A 60 -8.91 11.78 -27.03
C TYR A 60 -10.36 11.29 -26.84
N VAL A 61 -11.30 12.24 -26.77
CA VAL A 61 -12.75 12.01 -26.65
C VAL A 61 -13.41 12.08 -28.02
N ASN A 62 -14.34 11.16 -28.30
CA ASN A 62 -15.16 11.15 -29.53
C ASN A 62 -14.35 11.29 -30.84
N VAL A 63 -13.14 10.71 -30.89
CA VAL A 63 -12.22 10.88 -32.03
C VAL A 63 -12.79 10.33 -33.32
N ASN A 64 -12.48 10.99 -34.45
CA ASN A 64 -12.89 10.56 -35.78
C ASN A 64 -12.34 9.14 -36.08
N PRO A 65 -13.19 8.10 -36.27
CA PRO A 65 -12.74 6.74 -36.53
C PRO A 65 -11.86 6.58 -37.78
N SER A 66 -12.05 7.45 -38.78
CA SER A 66 -11.25 7.46 -40.01
C SER A 66 -9.84 8.01 -39.82
N ASN A 67 -9.51 8.62 -38.67
CA ASN A 67 -8.14 8.97 -38.33
C ASN A 67 -7.41 7.73 -37.79
N VAL A 68 -7.10 6.81 -38.70
CA VAL A 68 -6.48 5.50 -38.40
C VAL A 68 -5.24 5.62 -37.51
N LYS A 69 -4.45 6.70 -37.66
CA LYS A 69 -3.30 6.96 -36.77
C LYS A 69 -3.73 7.28 -35.35
N CYS A 70 -4.65 8.22 -35.15
CA CYS A 70 -5.16 8.53 -33.81
C CYS A 70 -5.88 7.32 -33.19
N THR A 71 -6.74 6.63 -33.92
CA THR A 71 -7.44 5.44 -33.44
C THR A 71 -6.47 4.33 -33.07
N LYS A 72 -5.42 4.09 -33.87
CA LYS A 72 -4.36 3.13 -33.53
C LYS A 72 -3.52 3.58 -32.33
N HIS A 73 -3.24 4.87 -32.15
CA HIS A 73 -2.53 5.38 -30.98
C HIS A 73 -3.39 5.33 -29.71
N LEU A 74 -4.68 5.60 -29.79
CA LEU A 74 -5.60 5.47 -28.66
C LEU A 74 -5.97 4.01 -28.37
N GLN A 75 -5.94 3.12 -29.36
CA GLN A 75 -5.93 1.67 -29.11
C GLN A 75 -4.62 1.25 -28.45
N ALA A 76 -3.46 1.69 -28.94
CA ALA A 76 -2.18 1.40 -28.31
C ALA A 76 -2.12 1.93 -26.88
N ILE A 77 -2.72 3.11 -26.60
CA ILE A 77 -2.95 3.62 -25.24
C ILE A 77 -3.99 2.79 -24.48
N SER A 78 -5.08 2.33 -25.09
CA SER A 78 -6.10 1.49 -24.43
C SER A 78 -5.57 0.12 -24.04
N GLU A 79 -4.76 -0.49 -24.90
CA GLU A 79 -3.95 -1.67 -24.65
C GLU A 79 -2.96 -1.37 -23.54
N CYS A 80 -2.08 -0.37 -23.74
CA CYS A 80 -1.27 0.24 -22.69
C CYS A 80 -2.08 0.57 -21.44
N THR A 81 -3.42 0.59 -21.45
CA THR A 81 -4.28 0.77 -20.29
C THR A 81 -5.13 -0.46 -19.81
N SER A 82 -4.60 -1.74 -19.89
CA SER A 82 -4.95 -2.97 -19.04
C SER A 82 -4.06 -3.65 -17.87
N GLY A 83 -2.71 -3.69 -17.73
CA GLY A 83 -1.63 -4.16 -16.74
C GLY A 83 -0.85 -3.42 -15.53
N VAL A 84 -0.91 -2.09 -15.20
CA VAL A 84 -0.67 -1.28 -13.90
C VAL A 84 -1.77 -1.14 -12.77
N ASN A 85 -2.80 -0.23 -12.82
CA ASN A 85 -4.11 -0.11 -12.02
C ASN A 85 -4.77 1.31 -12.14
N THR A 86 -6.11 1.51 -12.36
CA THR A 86 -6.75 2.85 -12.47
C THR A 86 -7.22 3.47 -11.15
N ALA A 87 -7.88 2.73 -10.26
CA ALA A 87 -8.43 3.33 -9.03
C ALA A 87 -7.33 3.67 -8.01
N HIS A 88 -6.23 2.89 -8.02
CA HIS A 88 -5.01 3.20 -7.28
C HIS A 88 -3.81 2.51 -7.95
N ILE A 89 -2.92 3.25 -8.63
CA ILE A 89 -2.00 2.67 -9.62
C ILE A 89 -0.98 1.66 -9.07
N LEU A 90 -0.72 1.68 -7.76
CA LEU A 90 0.21 0.76 -7.10
C LEU A 90 -0.47 -0.44 -6.42
N GLU A 91 -1.80 -0.47 -6.36
CA GLU A 91 -2.49 -1.65 -5.84
C GLU A 91 -2.59 -2.74 -6.90
N PRO A 92 -2.64 -4.04 -6.52
CA PRO A 92 -3.19 -5.05 -7.40
C PRO A 92 -4.54 -4.53 -7.95
N ARG A 93 -4.82 -4.67 -9.25
CA ARG A 93 -6.21 -4.48 -9.71
C ARG A 93 -7.05 -5.50 -8.88
N CYS A 94 -8.26 -5.20 -8.37
CA CYS A 94 -9.07 -6.20 -7.60
C CYS A 94 -10.47 -6.54 -8.18
N ILE A 95 -10.89 -7.84 -8.21
CA ILE A 95 -12.10 -8.27 -8.97
C ILE A 95 -13.30 -7.52 -8.42
N LEU A 96 -13.96 -6.70 -9.23
CA LEU A 96 -15.14 -5.95 -8.81
C LEU A 96 -16.36 -6.88 -8.67
N VAL A 97 -16.51 -7.47 -7.50
CA VAL A 97 -17.66 -8.34 -7.15
C VAL A 97 -18.84 -7.50 -6.70
N THR A 98 -19.73 -7.18 -7.63
CA THR A 98 -21.17 -6.93 -7.40
C THR A 98 -21.93 -6.81 -8.74
N PRO A 99 -23.25 -7.10 -8.78
CA PRO A 99 -24.09 -7.62 -7.70
C PRO A 99 -24.15 -9.16 -7.67
N LYS A 100 -24.47 -9.74 -6.50
CA LYS A 100 -24.75 -11.16 -6.29
C LYS A 100 -23.61 -12.15 -6.65
N PRO A 101 -22.69 -12.44 -5.70
CA PRO A 101 -21.86 -13.64 -5.78
C PRO A 101 -22.74 -14.89 -5.97
N LYS A 102 -22.32 -15.82 -6.84
CA LYS A 102 -23.02 -17.11 -6.97
C LYS A 102 -22.99 -17.86 -5.64
N LYS A 103 -24.15 -18.31 -5.14
CA LYS A 103 -24.24 -19.06 -3.87
C LYS A 103 -23.28 -20.25 -3.88
N VAL A 104 -22.43 -20.33 -2.86
CA VAL A 104 -21.48 -21.44 -2.65
C VAL A 104 -22.05 -22.32 -1.53
N ASN A 105 -22.26 -23.61 -1.80
CA ASN A 105 -22.54 -24.58 -0.75
C ASN A 105 -21.21 -25.05 -0.13
N SER A 106 -21.18 -25.28 1.18
CA SER A 106 -19.98 -25.71 1.91
C SER A 106 -19.34 -26.99 1.35
N SER A 107 -20.14 -27.89 0.77
CA SER A 107 -19.69 -29.14 0.16
C SER A 107 -19.07 -29.00 -1.23
N SER A 108 -19.23 -27.88 -1.94
CA SER A 108 -18.74 -27.74 -3.33
C SER A 108 -17.31 -27.19 -3.45
N ILE A 109 -16.69 -26.78 -2.35
CA ILE A 109 -15.33 -26.19 -2.30
C ILE A 109 -14.28 -27.09 -2.99
N LEU A 110 -14.44 -28.41 -2.87
CA LEU A 110 -13.51 -29.42 -3.39
C LEU A 110 -13.72 -29.81 -4.87
N ARG A 111 -14.72 -29.25 -5.59
CA ARG A 111 -15.06 -29.73 -6.96
C ARG A 111 -15.31 -28.67 -8.03
N SER A 112 -15.42 -27.37 -7.70
CA SER A 112 -15.43 -26.27 -8.69
C SER A 112 -15.15 -24.92 -8.04
N PRO A 113 -14.14 -24.14 -8.46
CA PRO A 113 -13.81 -22.86 -7.85
C PRO A 113 -14.77 -21.73 -8.26
N PRO A 114 -15.42 -21.03 -7.31
CA PRO A 114 -16.14 -19.78 -7.58
C PRO A 114 -15.17 -18.61 -7.80
N GLN A 115 -15.65 -17.53 -8.46
CA GLN A 115 -14.87 -16.30 -8.66
C GLN A 115 -14.86 -15.42 -7.39
N THR A 116 -14.21 -15.87 -6.33
CA THR A 116 -13.86 -15.03 -5.18
C THR A 116 -12.61 -14.19 -5.48
N PRO A 117 -12.54 -12.91 -5.08
CA PRO A 117 -11.27 -12.18 -5.01
C PRO A 117 -10.36 -12.87 -3.98
N GLY A 118 -9.04 -12.78 -4.16
CA GLY A 118 -8.11 -13.18 -3.12
C GLY A 118 -8.14 -12.22 -1.93
N PHE A 119 -7.57 -12.64 -0.81
CA PHE A 119 -7.63 -11.92 0.47
C PHE A 119 -6.82 -10.61 0.45
N GLU A 120 -5.83 -10.52 -0.43
CA GLU A 120 -5.02 -9.33 -0.73
C GLU A 120 -5.84 -8.17 -1.35
N CYS A 121 -7.08 -8.43 -1.78
CA CYS A 121 -7.85 -7.49 -2.56
C CYS A 121 -8.88 -6.69 -1.75
N ARG A 122 -8.92 -5.36 -1.93
CA ARG A 122 -9.97 -4.48 -1.34
C ARG A 122 -11.39 -4.94 -1.68
N SER A 123 -11.59 -5.58 -2.83
CA SER A 123 -12.88 -6.12 -3.23
C SER A 123 -13.29 -7.41 -2.52
N TYR A 124 -12.37 -8.12 -1.86
CA TYR A 124 -12.72 -9.16 -0.88
C TYR A 124 -13.52 -8.54 0.28
N GLY A 125 -13.08 -7.39 0.79
CA GLY A 125 -13.83 -6.58 1.75
C GLY A 125 -15.19 -6.11 1.21
N TYR A 126 -15.33 -5.88 -0.10
CA TYR A 126 -16.62 -5.55 -0.71
C TYR A 126 -17.55 -6.77 -0.76
N MET A 127 -17.04 -7.96 -1.07
CA MET A 127 -17.78 -9.22 -0.99
C MET A 127 -18.22 -9.51 0.46
N LEU A 128 -17.36 -9.31 1.45
CA LEU A 128 -17.73 -9.39 2.87
C LEU A 128 -18.83 -8.38 3.22
N SER A 129 -18.74 -7.13 2.75
CA SER A 129 -19.77 -6.11 3.01
C SER A 129 -21.15 -6.49 2.46
N TYR A 130 -21.20 -7.20 1.32
CA TYR A 130 -22.44 -7.74 0.76
C TYR A 130 -23.04 -8.83 1.65
N TYR A 131 -22.24 -9.79 2.14
CA TYR A 131 -22.74 -10.83 3.05
C TYR A 131 -23.19 -10.24 4.39
N TRP A 132 -22.42 -9.30 4.94
CA TRP A 132 -22.73 -8.61 6.19
C TRP A 132 -24.02 -7.78 6.10
N ALA A 133 -24.20 -6.97 5.06
CA ALA A 133 -25.39 -6.12 4.89
C ALA A 133 -26.67 -6.90 4.53
N ASN A 134 -26.55 -8.17 4.14
CA ASN A 134 -27.67 -9.08 3.86
C ASN A 134 -27.93 -10.12 4.97
N ASP A 135 -27.27 -9.99 6.13
CA ASP A 135 -27.59 -10.81 7.31
C ASP A 135 -28.77 -10.19 8.08
N ASP A 136 -29.85 -10.97 8.28
CA ASP A 136 -31.06 -10.56 9.02
C ASP A 136 -30.75 -9.95 10.40
N ARG A 137 -29.68 -10.42 11.07
CA ARG A 137 -29.25 -9.93 12.40
C ARG A 137 -28.61 -8.56 12.30
N VAL A 138 -27.80 -8.32 11.26
CA VAL A 138 -27.18 -7.03 10.97
C VAL A 138 -28.25 -6.02 10.56
N GLN A 139 -29.17 -6.40 9.66
CA GLN A 139 -30.30 -5.54 9.27
C GLN A 139 -31.17 -5.16 10.47
N LYS A 140 -31.48 -6.12 11.36
CA LYS A 140 -32.20 -5.86 12.62
C LYS A 140 -31.43 -4.91 13.55
N ALA A 141 -30.12 -5.08 13.70
CA ALA A 141 -29.28 -4.21 14.53
C ALA A 141 -29.14 -2.77 13.96
N LEU A 142 -29.21 -2.62 12.64
CA LEU A 142 -29.23 -1.33 11.94
C LEU A 142 -30.65 -0.72 11.84
N TYR A 143 -31.64 -1.27 12.54
CA TYR A 143 -33.05 -0.84 12.52
C TYR A 143 -33.69 -0.79 11.12
N VAL A 144 -33.19 -1.59 10.17
CA VAL A 144 -33.80 -1.74 8.85
C VAL A 144 -35.18 -2.38 9.00
N ARG A 145 -36.22 -1.70 8.50
CA ARG A 145 -37.60 -2.19 8.62
C ARG A 145 -37.77 -3.41 7.71
N LYS A 146 -38.19 -4.55 8.27
CA LYS A 146 -38.36 -5.79 7.49
C LYS A 146 -39.35 -5.56 6.34
N GLY A 147 -38.89 -5.80 5.11
CA GLY A 147 -39.66 -5.60 3.89
C GLY A 147 -39.45 -4.27 3.15
N THR A 148 -38.71 -3.27 3.68
CA THR A 148 -38.45 -2.03 2.92
C THR A 148 -37.36 -2.16 1.86
N ILE A 149 -36.48 -3.16 1.97
CA ILE A 149 -35.44 -3.49 0.98
C ILE A 149 -35.32 -5.04 0.94
N PRO A 150 -35.40 -5.69 -0.25
CA PRO A 150 -35.35 -7.16 -0.34
C PRO A 150 -33.93 -7.75 -0.41
N GLU A 151 -32.96 -7.01 -0.95
CA GLU A 151 -31.53 -7.38 -1.05
C GLU A 151 -30.71 -6.07 -1.00
N TRP A 152 -29.70 -5.99 -0.13
CA TRP A 152 -28.74 -4.88 -0.18
C TRP A 152 -27.74 -5.12 -1.31
N ILE A 153 -27.77 -4.23 -2.30
CA ILE A 153 -26.90 -4.27 -3.47
C ILE A 153 -26.00 -3.03 -3.50
N ARG A 154 -24.69 -3.25 -3.35
CA ARG A 154 -23.68 -2.23 -3.63
C ARG A 154 -23.77 -1.79 -5.08
N CYS A 155 -23.83 -0.48 -5.31
CA CYS A 155 -23.86 0.14 -6.64
C CYS A 155 -24.95 -0.42 -7.57
N ASN A 156 -26.22 -0.28 -7.16
CA ASN A 156 -27.38 -0.73 -7.93
C ASN A 156 -27.66 0.17 -9.18
N TYR A 157 -26.82 0.05 -10.21
CA TYR A 157 -26.92 0.83 -11.45
C TYR A 157 -28.15 0.52 -12.32
N GLY A 158 -28.84 -0.60 -12.07
CA GLY A 158 -30.01 -1.05 -12.86
C GLY A 158 -31.37 -0.85 -12.18
N GLY A 159 -31.40 -0.56 -10.88
CA GLY A 159 -32.64 -0.44 -10.10
C GLY A 159 -33.09 0.98 -9.79
N LEU A 160 -32.42 2.01 -10.33
CA LEU A 160 -32.75 3.41 -10.14
C LEU A 160 -32.79 4.11 -11.50
N ASN A 161 -33.98 4.47 -11.97
CA ASN A 161 -34.14 5.27 -13.18
C ASN A 161 -33.80 6.73 -12.87
N TYR A 162 -32.63 7.18 -13.31
CA TYR A 162 -32.25 8.60 -13.35
C TYR A 162 -31.77 8.98 -14.75
N LEU A 163 -31.99 10.23 -15.14
CA LEU A 163 -31.50 10.76 -16.41
C LEU A 163 -30.08 11.29 -16.21
N SER A 164 -29.16 10.96 -17.12
CA SER A 164 -27.80 11.51 -17.16
C SER A 164 -27.78 12.82 -17.96
N ASP A 165 -28.50 13.83 -17.46
CA ASP A 165 -28.65 15.15 -18.10
C ASP A 165 -27.45 16.08 -17.86
N VAL A 166 -26.88 16.07 -16.65
CA VAL A 166 -25.68 16.84 -16.31
C VAL A 166 -24.41 16.12 -16.79
N LYS A 167 -23.88 16.54 -17.95
CA LYS A 167 -22.61 16.05 -18.52
C LYS A 167 -21.34 16.57 -17.81
N SER A 168 -21.43 17.71 -17.14
CA SER A 168 -20.31 18.37 -16.46
C SER A 168 -20.82 19.17 -15.26
N SER A 169 -20.23 18.97 -14.08
CA SER A 169 -20.55 19.74 -12.87
C SER A 169 -19.73 21.04 -12.76
N THR A 170 -18.82 21.31 -13.70
CA THR A 170 -17.92 22.49 -13.71
C THR A 170 -18.68 23.80 -13.47
N ALA A 171 -19.78 24.04 -14.20
CA ALA A 171 -20.61 25.23 -14.03
C ALA A 171 -21.20 25.39 -12.61
N TYR A 172 -21.52 24.28 -11.94
CA TYR A 172 -22.00 24.29 -10.55
C TYR A 172 -20.87 24.61 -9.57
N HIS A 173 -19.65 24.11 -9.78
CA HIS A 173 -18.48 24.50 -8.96
C HIS A 173 -18.16 26.00 -9.12
N GLY A 174 -18.28 26.52 -10.35
CA GLY A 174 -18.18 27.95 -10.64
C GLY A 174 -19.28 28.80 -9.98
N TYR A 175 -20.52 28.32 -9.96
CA TYR A 175 -21.63 28.96 -9.24
C TYR A 175 -21.39 28.99 -7.72
N LEU A 176 -21.02 27.85 -7.14
CA LEU A 176 -20.86 27.70 -5.69
C LEU A 176 -19.66 28.50 -5.16
N SER A 177 -18.52 28.48 -5.86
CA SER A 177 -17.32 29.22 -5.43
C SER A 177 -17.36 30.69 -5.86
N GLY A 178 -17.85 31.00 -7.06
CA GLY A 178 -17.96 32.37 -7.58
C GLY A 178 -19.16 33.14 -7.00
N LYS A 179 -20.39 32.70 -7.30
CA LYS A 179 -21.62 33.42 -6.90
C LYS A 179 -21.98 33.25 -5.42
N ARG A 180 -21.69 32.09 -4.81
CA ARG A 180 -21.95 31.85 -3.36
C ARG A 180 -20.73 32.04 -2.45
N ARG A 181 -19.55 32.32 -3.01
CA ARG A 181 -18.29 32.50 -2.26
C ARG A 181 -17.94 31.33 -1.33
N TYR A 182 -18.52 30.15 -1.55
CA TYR A 182 -18.29 28.98 -0.71
C TYR A 182 -16.85 28.49 -0.86
N ARG A 183 -16.14 28.44 0.28
CA ARG A 183 -14.78 27.90 0.33
C ARG A 183 -14.81 26.45 -0.13
N SER A 184 -13.89 26.09 -1.01
CA SER A 184 -13.76 24.74 -1.54
C SER A 184 -12.33 24.22 -1.38
N LEU A 185 -12.20 23.00 -0.89
CA LEU A 185 -10.95 22.24 -0.97
C LEU A 185 -11.19 21.01 -1.84
N VAL A 186 -10.50 20.99 -2.97
CA VAL A 186 -10.47 19.85 -3.87
C VAL A 186 -9.13 19.16 -3.70
N TYR A 187 -9.10 17.83 -3.61
CA TYR A 187 -7.85 17.09 -3.53
C TYR A 187 -7.93 15.81 -4.34
N SER A 188 -6.79 15.35 -4.85
CA SER A 188 -6.69 14.14 -5.67
C SER A 188 -5.45 13.34 -5.31
N GLY A 189 -5.59 12.04 -5.11
CA GLY A 189 -4.43 11.15 -4.94
C GLY A 189 -3.50 11.22 -6.14
N ASP A 190 -2.19 11.25 -5.93
CA ASP A 190 -1.19 11.21 -7.01
C ASP A 190 -1.10 9.84 -7.70
N HIS A 191 -1.73 8.82 -7.11
CA HIS A 191 -1.88 7.47 -7.66
C HIS A 191 -3.35 7.13 -8.05
N ASP A 192 -4.30 8.08 -8.08
CA ASP A 192 -5.60 7.84 -8.74
C ASP A 192 -5.51 8.26 -10.22
N MET A 193 -6.00 7.38 -11.08
CA MET A 193 -5.97 7.47 -12.54
C MET A 193 -7.34 7.18 -13.17
N LEU A 194 -8.34 6.81 -12.36
CA LEU A 194 -9.75 6.82 -12.71
C LEU A 194 -10.30 8.25 -12.64
N VAL A 195 -9.79 9.05 -11.71
CA VAL A 195 -9.92 10.51 -11.66
C VAL A 195 -8.52 11.13 -11.42
N PRO A 196 -7.74 11.34 -12.50
CA PRO A 196 -6.41 11.93 -12.39
C PRO A 196 -6.42 13.31 -11.75
N PHE A 197 -5.44 13.61 -10.88
CA PHE A 197 -5.24 14.96 -10.35
C PHE A 197 -5.11 16.05 -11.44
N LEU A 198 -4.65 15.64 -12.64
CA LEU A 198 -4.59 16.49 -13.83
C LEU A 198 -5.96 16.91 -14.38
N SER A 199 -7.02 16.08 -14.31
CA SER A 199 -8.37 16.48 -14.74
C SER A 199 -8.94 17.52 -13.79
N THR A 200 -8.65 17.35 -12.51
CA THR A 200 -9.00 18.30 -11.45
C THR A 200 -8.31 19.65 -11.68
N GLN A 201 -7.03 19.66 -12.06
CA GLN A 201 -6.38 20.90 -12.52
C GLN A 201 -7.02 21.47 -13.79
N ALA A 202 -7.46 20.64 -14.73
CA ALA A 202 -8.03 21.08 -16.00
C ALA A 202 -9.38 21.79 -15.82
N TRP A 203 -10.33 21.22 -15.07
CA TRP A 203 -11.63 21.87 -14.85
C TRP A 203 -11.54 23.09 -13.93
N ILE A 204 -10.60 23.10 -12.98
CA ILE A 204 -10.37 24.31 -12.16
C ILE A 204 -9.77 25.44 -13.02
N ARG A 205 -8.91 25.12 -14.01
CA ARG A 205 -8.41 26.11 -14.99
C ARG A 205 -9.52 26.65 -15.89
N SER A 206 -10.47 25.83 -16.35
CA SER A 206 -11.57 26.30 -17.22
C SER A 206 -12.57 27.23 -16.54
N LEU A 207 -12.55 27.32 -15.21
CA LEU A 207 -13.28 28.36 -14.45
C LEU A 207 -12.61 29.75 -14.49
N ASN A 208 -11.40 29.86 -15.06
CA ASN A 208 -10.67 31.11 -15.31
C ASN A 208 -10.51 32.04 -14.08
N TYR A 209 -10.27 31.46 -12.90
CA TYR A 209 -9.99 32.23 -11.69
C TYR A 209 -8.50 32.58 -11.56
N SER A 210 -8.22 33.82 -11.16
CA SER A 210 -6.87 34.27 -10.80
C SER A 210 -6.29 33.41 -9.68
N ILE A 211 -5.03 33.02 -9.82
CA ILE A 211 -4.26 32.34 -8.79
C ILE A 211 -3.93 33.35 -7.68
N SER A 212 -4.03 32.92 -6.42
CA SER A 212 -3.74 33.74 -5.23
C SER A 212 -2.67 33.15 -4.31
N ASP A 213 -2.33 31.87 -4.51
CA ASP A 213 -1.21 31.17 -3.87
C ASP A 213 -0.68 30.16 -4.89
N GLU A 214 0.60 30.26 -5.26
CA GLU A 214 1.14 29.54 -6.41
C GLU A 214 1.32 28.03 -6.18
N TRP A 215 1.59 27.28 -7.26
CA TRP A 215 1.80 25.83 -7.17
C TRP A 215 3.09 25.51 -6.42
N ARG A 216 2.95 25.09 -5.16
CA ARG A 216 4.04 24.82 -4.22
C ARG A 216 3.83 23.47 -3.53
N PRO A 217 4.88 22.80 -3.03
CA PRO A 217 4.68 21.70 -2.10
C PRO A 217 3.89 22.20 -0.89
N TRP A 218 2.91 21.41 -0.43
CA TRP A 218 2.55 21.45 0.99
C TRP A 218 3.41 20.39 1.66
N SER A 219 4.41 20.87 2.39
CA SER A 219 5.20 19.99 3.22
C SER A 219 4.45 19.67 4.51
N VAL A 220 4.69 18.45 4.92
CA VAL A 220 4.31 17.85 6.18
C VAL A 220 5.68 17.41 6.73
N ASP A 221 6.07 17.89 7.90
CA ASP A 221 7.39 17.82 8.57
C ASP A 221 8.61 17.87 7.63
N GLY A 222 8.63 18.84 6.70
CA GLY A 222 9.72 19.05 5.74
C GLY A 222 9.62 18.25 4.44
N GLN A 223 8.99 17.07 4.40
CA GLN A 223 8.79 16.30 3.17
C GLN A 223 7.53 16.73 2.43
N VAL A 224 7.56 16.62 1.11
CA VAL A 224 6.41 16.85 0.24
C VAL A 224 5.31 15.82 0.53
N GLY A 225 4.28 16.22 1.28
CA GLY A 225 3.03 15.45 1.38
C GLY A 225 2.28 15.47 0.06
N GLY A 226 2.36 16.59 -0.64
CA GLY A 226 1.94 16.75 -2.02
C GLY A 226 2.14 18.20 -2.44
N TYR A 227 1.39 18.64 -3.44
CA TYR A 227 1.45 20.00 -3.96
C TYR A 227 0.09 20.67 -3.85
N THR A 228 0.06 21.99 -3.71
CA THR A 228 -1.16 22.79 -3.52
C THR A 228 -1.11 24.09 -4.32
N ARG A 229 -2.28 24.65 -4.67
CA ARG A 229 -2.49 25.99 -5.25
C ARG A 229 -3.84 26.55 -4.79
N THR A 230 -3.94 27.85 -4.55
CA THR A 230 -5.19 28.55 -4.17
C THR A 230 -5.57 29.62 -5.19
N TYR A 231 -6.87 29.86 -5.32
CA TYR A 231 -7.50 30.75 -6.29
C TYR A 231 -8.39 31.80 -5.61
N ALA A 232 -8.53 32.97 -6.23
CA ALA A 232 -9.19 34.17 -5.67
C ALA A 232 -10.71 34.04 -5.38
N ASN A 233 -11.30 32.89 -5.70
CA ASN A 233 -12.68 32.49 -5.39
C ASN A 233 -12.81 31.65 -4.11
N ASN A 234 -11.77 31.56 -3.28
CA ASN A 234 -11.67 30.67 -2.10
C ASN A 234 -11.66 29.17 -2.45
N MET A 235 -11.16 28.79 -3.63
CA MET A 235 -10.91 27.40 -4.01
C MET A 235 -9.43 27.05 -3.83
N THR A 236 -9.15 25.90 -3.23
CA THR A 236 -7.80 25.32 -3.09
C THR A 236 -7.80 23.93 -3.73
N PHE A 237 -6.71 23.57 -4.41
CA PHE A 237 -6.49 22.25 -5.02
C PHE A 237 -5.20 21.60 -4.50
N ALA A 238 -5.21 20.31 -4.13
CA ALA A 238 -4.04 19.61 -3.56
C ALA A 238 -3.85 18.11 -3.96
N THR A 239 -2.64 17.57 -3.79
CA THR A 239 -2.29 16.12 -3.93
C THR A 239 -1.72 15.49 -2.63
N VAL A 240 -1.53 14.17 -2.52
CA VAL A 240 -1.18 13.47 -1.25
C VAL A 240 -0.25 12.24 -1.45
N LYS A 241 0.68 11.94 -0.51
CA LYS A 241 1.63 10.80 -0.49
C LYS A 241 1.65 10.04 0.86
N GLY A 242 2.34 8.90 0.93
CA GLY A 242 2.46 8.06 2.14
C GLY A 242 3.78 7.27 2.32
N GLY A 243 4.94 7.95 2.36
CA GLY A 243 6.27 7.36 2.61
C GLY A 243 6.69 7.43 4.10
N VAL A 244 7.70 8.27 4.42
CA VAL A 244 8.24 8.65 5.76
C VAL A 244 7.16 9.32 6.68
N ILE A 245 5.89 9.20 6.30
CA ILE A 245 4.88 10.24 6.43
C ILE A 245 4.10 10.20 7.75
N VAL A 246 4.48 9.34 8.69
CA VAL A 246 4.03 9.46 10.09
C VAL A 246 4.68 10.70 10.73
N GLN A 247 6.01 10.80 10.68
CA GLN A 247 6.71 12.08 10.91
C GLN A 247 6.77 12.89 9.62
N HIS A 248 5.59 13.05 9.00
CA HIS A 248 5.24 14.20 8.17
C HIS A 248 3.82 14.65 8.53
N ILE A 249 2.89 13.73 8.79
CA ILE A 249 1.55 14.05 9.31
C ILE A 249 1.63 14.73 10.71
N SER A 250 2.67 14.42 11.49
CA SER A 250 2.91 14.81 12.88
C SER A 250 3.00 16.31 13.14
N ASP A 251 4.05 16.97 12.65
CA ASP A 251 4.30 18.41 12.84
C ASP A 251 3.40 19.22 11.89
N GLY A 252 2.94 18.61 10.81
CA GLY A 252 1.80 19.08 10.02
C GLY A 252 0.54 19.29 10.86
N VAL A 253 0.24 18.39 11.79
CA VAL A 253 -0.85 18.55 12.76
C VAL A 253 -0.52 19.63 13.79
N GLU A 254 0.75 19.77 14.21
CA GLU A 254 1.19 20.87 15.09
C GLU A 254 1.01 22.26 14.46
N VAL A 255 1.46 22.47 13.21
CA VAL A 255 1.28 23.75 12.50
C VAL A 255 -0.15 23.95 11.98
N GLY A 256 -1.06 23.02 12.24
CA GLY A 256 -2.49 23.14 11.93
C GLY A 256 -2.85 22.96 10.46
N ASN A 257 -2.07 22.17 9.70
CA ASN A 257 -2.37 21.81 8.30
C ASN A 257 -3.78 21.21 8.16
N LYS A 258 -4.40 21.40 6.97
CA LYS A 258 -5.78 20.99 6.71
C LYS A 258 -5.89 20.14 5.43
N PRO A 259 -6.71 19.07 5.42
CA PRO A 259 -7.60 18.61 6.49
C PRO A 259 -6.83 18.07 7.72
N PRO A 260 -7.29 18.34 8.95
CA PRO A 260 -6.58 17.92 10.15
C PRO A 260 -6.67 16.39 10.30
N ILE A 261 -5.52 15.72 10.26
CA ILE A 261 -5.45 14.27 10.43
C ILE A 261 -5.34 13.96 11.93
N ASN A 262 -6.32 13.23 12.47
CA ASN A 262 -6.33 12.83 13.87
C ASN A 262 -5.40 11.62 14.10
N LEU A 263 -4.10 11.80 13.86
CA LEU A 263 -3.09 10.74 14.00
C LEU A 263 -3.07 10.23 15.45
N LYS A 264 -3.24 8.92 15.63
CA LYS A 264 -3.23 8.26 16.96
C LYS A 264 -2.00 7.41 17.23
N GLY A 265 -1.34 6.96 16.17
CA GLY A 265 -0.26 5.99 16.26
C GLY A 265 0.07 5.36 14.92
N TYR A 266 1.04 4.46 14.92
CA TYR A 266 1.51 3.73 13.75
C TYR A 266 2.00 2.33 14.14
N LEU A 267 2.10 1.43 13.17
CA LEU A 267 2.38 0.02 13.40
C LEU A 267 3.29 -0.53 12.28
N LEU A 268 4.35 -1.24 12.65
CA LEU A 268 5.39 -1.73 11.73
C LEU A 268 5.71 -3.20 11.99
N GLY A 269 5.75 -4.00 10.91
CA GLY A 269 6.11 -5.42 10.94
C GLY A 269 7.48 -5.65 10.31
N ASN A 270 8.35 -6.37 11.02
CA ASN A 270 9.74 -6.69 10.63
C ASN A 270 10.47 -5.49 9.96
N PRO A 271 10.45 -4.28 10.55
CA PRO A 271 10.95 -3.10 9.87
C PRO A 271 12.47 -3.09 9.76
N VAL A 272 12.98 -2.87 8.55
CA VAL A 272 14.34 -2.34 8.38
C VAL A 272 14.34 -0.91 8.93
N THR A 273 15.14 -0.67 9.95
CA THR A 273 15.26 0.60 10.68
C THR A 273 16.70 1.08 10.76
N ASP A 274 17.68 0.18 10.76
CA ASP A 274 19.10 0.49 10.75
C ASP A 274 19.87 -0.65 10.08
N GLY A 275 20.26 -0.45 8.82
CA GLY A 275 20.78 -1.54 7.97
C GLY A 275 22.06 -2.19 8.49
N GLU A 276 22.88 -1.46 9.26
CA GLU A 276 24.09 -1.98 9.89
C GLU A 276 23.75 -2.82 11.13
N LEU A 277 22.80 -2.35 11.95
CA LEU A 277 22.29 -3.11 13.11
C LEU A 277 21.55 -4.39 12.70
N GLU A 278 20.70 -4.32 11.67
CA GLU A 278 20.02 -5.47 11.07
C GLU A 278 21.01 -6.54 10.63
N ALA A 279 22.06 -6.15 9.90
CA ALA A 279 23.03 -7.08 9.35
C ALA A 279 23.98 -7.67 10.41
N ASN A 280 24.43 -6.86 11.38
CA ASN A 280 25.19 -7.35 12.53
C ASN A 280 24.38 -8.33 13.40
N SER A 281 23.05 -8.17 13.47
CA SER A 281 22.19 -9.02 14.31
C SER A 281 21.99 -10.44 13.77
N LYS A 282 22.45 -10.75 12.54
CA LYS A 282 22.25 -12.06 11.89
C LYS A 282 23.09 -13.17 12.50
N VAL A 283 24.33 -12.87 12.92
CA VAL A 283 25.22 -13.83 13.60
C VAL A 283 24.68 -14.26 14.97
N PRO A 284 24.33 -13.36 15.92
CA PRO A 284 23.74 -13.75 17.20
C PRO A 284 22.32 -14.34 17.05
N PHE A 285 21.58 -14.02 15.98
CA PHE A 285 20.33 -14.71 15.67
C PHE A 285 20.58 -16.15 15.21
N ALA A 286 21.52 -16.39 14.29
CA ALA A 286 21.87 -17.73 13.82
C ALA A 286 22.31 -18.63 14.98
N TYR A 287 23.12 -18.10 15.91
CA TYR A 287 23.46 -18.77 17.16
C TYR A 287 22.23 -19.03 18.04
N GLY A 288 21.43 -18.01 18.34
CA GLY A 288 20.23 -18.12 19.18
C GLY A 288 19.13 -19.05 18.64
N MET A 289 19.18 -19.41 17.36
CA MET A 289 18.28 -20.38 16.72
C MET A 289 18.96 -21.73 16.40
N GLY A 290 20.19 -21.97 16.87
CA GLY A 290 20.90 -23.25 16.73
C GLY A 290 21.44 -23.55 15.34
N LEU A 291 21.63 -22.54 14.49
CA LEU A 291 22.15 -22.68 13.11
C LEU A 291 23.69 -22.70 13.05
N ILE A 292 24.37 -22.28 14.12
CA ILE A 292 25.83 -22.33 14.30
C ILE A 292 26.16 -22.71 15.75
N SER A 293 27.30 -23.35 15.98
CA SER A 293 27.70 -23.81 17.33
C SER A 293 28.29 -22.70 18.20
N ASP A 294 28.28 -22.93 19.51
CA ASP A 294 28.86 -22.07 20.55
C ASP A 294 30.33 -21.70 20.26
N GLU A 295 31.15 -22.66 19.82
CA GLU A 295 32.57 -22.42 19.54
C GLU A 295 32.75 -21.53 18.31
N LEU A 296 31.95 -21.74 17.26
CA LEU A 296 31.96 -20.89 16.08
C LEU A 296 31.46 -19.48 16.43
N PHE A 297 30.38 -19.35 17.21
CA PHE A 297 29.83 -18.06 17.61
C PHE A 297 30.80 -17.25 18.47
N GLU A 298 31.32 -17.83 19.58
CA GLU A 298 32.25 -17.11 20.46
C GLU A 298 33.61 -16.85 19.78
N SER A 299 34.10 -17.75 18.91
CA SER A 299 35.30 -17.48 18.11
C SER A 299 35.07 -16.36 17.09
N THR A 300 33.92 -16.30 16.41
CA THR A 300 33.58 -15.19 15.51
C THR A 300 33.50 -13.89 16.28
N LYS A 301 32.73 -13.86 17.36
CA LYS A 301 32.52 -12.70 18.25
C LYS A 301 33.86 -12.15 18.77
N LYS A 302 34.78 -13.03 19.18
CA LYS A 302 36.14 -12.69 19.61
C LYS A 302 36.97 -12.08 18.47
N HIS A 303 37.10 -12.76 17.33
CA HIS A 303 38.02 -12.35 16.26
C HIS A 303 37.48 -11.20 15.38
N CYS A 304 36.16 -11.02 15.31
CA CYS A 304 35.49 -9.91 14.65
C CYS A 304 35.15 -8.73 15.59
N GLY A 305 35.42 -8.83 16.89
CA GLY A 305 35.11 -7.77 17.87
C GLY A 305 33.61 -7.46 18.02
N GLY A 306 32.74 -8.42 17.70
CA GLY A 306 31.29 -8.25 17.71
C GLY A 306 30.69 -7.50 16.50
N ILE A 307 31.51 -7.10 15.51
CA ILE A 307 31.06 -6.47 14.26
C ILE A 307 31.26 -7.44 13.11
N TYR A 308 30.17 -7.80 12.43
CA TYR A 308 30.13 -8.90 11.45
C TYR A 308 29.95 -8.42 9.99
N VAL A 309 29.91 -7.11 9.77
CA VAL A 309 29.81 -6.46 8.45
C VAL A 309 30.90 -5.44 8.24
N ASN A 310 31.21 -5.14 6.97
CA ASN A 310 32.28 -4.21 6.57
C ASN A 310 33.64 -4.51 7.23
N VAL A 311 33.87 -5.77 7.60
CA VAL A 311 35.06 -6.20 8.34
C VAL A 311 36.33 -6.01 7.52
N ASN A 312 37.45 -5.71 8.19
CA ASN A 312 38.74 -5.56 7.54
C ASN A 312 39.13 -6.87 6.82
N PRO A 313 39.28 -6.91 5.49
CA PRO A 313 39.61 -8.13 4.76
C PRO A 313 40.93 -8.78 5.18
N SER A 314 41.87 -8.00 5.72
CA SER A 314 43.14 -8.49 6.27
C SER A 314 43.00 -9.23 7.61
N ASN A 315 41.83 -9.17 8.25
CA ASN A 315 41.52 -10.00 9.43
C ASN A 315 41.10 -11.40 8.97
N VAL A 316 42.09 -12.22 8.65
CA VAL A 316 41.92 -13.58 8.11
C VAL A 316 41.01 -14.43 8.99
N GLU A 317 41.20 -14.43 10.31
CA GLU A 317 40.39 -15.24 11.21
C GLU A 317 38.94 -14.76 11.28
N CYS A 318 38.66 -13.45 11.32
CA CYS A 318 37.27 -12.97 11.24
C CYS A 318 36.61 -13.39 9.92
N THR A 319 37.27 -13.13 8.78
CA THR A 319 36.76 -13.49 7.44
C THR A 319 36.46 -14.98 7.31
N LYS A 320 37.36 -15.83 7.82
CA LYS A 320 37.22 -17.30 7.87
C LYS A 320 36.05 -17.78 8.73
N HIS A 321 35.85 -17.20 9.92
CA HIS A 321 34.70 -17.54 10.76
C HIS A 321 33.37 -17.06 10.14
N LEU A 322 33.34 -15.88 9.52
CA LEU A 322 32.17 -15.40 8.77
C LEU A 322 31.87 -16.26 7.55
N GLN A 323 32.89 -16.78 6.85
CA GLN A 323 32.71 -17.77 5.79
C GLN A 323 32.08 -19.07 6.35
N ALA A 324 32.58 -19.60 7.47
CA ALA A 324 31.99 -20.79 8.08
C ALA A 324 30.52 -20.60 8.51
N ILE A 325 30.16 -19.42 9.05
CA ILE A 325 28.76 -19.06 9.33
C ILE A 325 27.92 -19.00 8.04
N SER A 326 28.48 -18.45 6.96
CA SER A 326 27.83 -18.40 5.65
C SER A 326 27.60 -19.81 5.10
N GLU A 327 28.56 -20.71 5.25
CA GLU A 327 28.44 -22.12 4.86
C GLU A 327 27.35 -22.84 5.69
N CYS A 328 27.35 -22.69 7.02
CA CYS A 328 26.31 -23.25 7.90
C CYS A 328 24.90 -22.72 7.60
N THR A 329 24.77 -21.43 7.28
CA THR A 329 23.46 -20.80 7.01
C THR A 329 23.05 -20.81 5.53
N SER A 330 23.91 -21.28 4.62
CA SER A 330 23.68 -21.30 3.17
C SER A 330 22.43 -22.05 2.72
N GLY A 331 22.03 -23.10 3.46
CA GLY A 331 20.83 -23.91 3.19
C GLY A 331 19.54 -23.40 3.86
N VAL A 332 19.58 -22.26 4.56
CA VAL A 332 18.46 -21.78 5.39
C VAL A 332 17.56 -20.80 4.61
N ASN A 333 16.25 -20.94 4.75
CA ASN A 333 15.29 -19.98 4.21
C ASN A 333 15.31 -18.69 5.05
N THR A 334 15.82 -17.60 4.50
CA THR A 334 16.07 -16.37 5.26
C THR A 334 14.79 -15.65 5.70
N GLY A 335 13.67 -15.84 5.00
CA GLY A 335 12.39 -15.24 5.35
C GLY A 335 11.64 -15.98 6.47
N HIS A 336 11.91 -17.28 6.65
CA HIS A 336 11.41 -18.07 7.77
C HIS A 336 12.28 -19.33 7.94
N ILE A 337 13.18 -19.35 8.93
CA ILE A 337 14.27 -20.35 8.99
C ILE A 337 13.86 -21.82 9.11
N LEU A 338 12.62 -22.13 9.51
CA LEU A 338 12.09 -23.51 9.57
C LEU A 338 11.32 -23.94 8.31
N GLU A 339 11.16 -23.06 7.32
CA GLU A 339 10.54 -23.45 6.04
C GLU A 339 11.59 -23.89 5.03
N PRO A 340 11.24 -24.81 4.10
CA PRO A 340 12.19 -25.29 3.10
C PRO A 340 12.81 -24.16 2.29
N GLN A 341 14.08 -24.34 1.90
CA GLN A 341 14.78 -23.41 1.02
C GLN A 341 14.27 -23.56 -0.43
N CYS A 342 13.16 -22.89 -0.69
CA CYS A 342 12.48 -22.94 -1.97
C CYS A 342 13.10 -21.98 -2.99
N ILE A 343 13.02 -22.35 -4.27
CA ILE A 343 13.45 -21.48 -5.38
C ILE A 343 12.70 -20.15 -5.30
N PHE A 344 13.45 -19.05 -5.31
CA PHE A 344 12.91 -17.70 -5.26
C PHE A 344 12.18 -17.39 -6.58
N ALA A 345 10.90 -17.02 -6.48
CA ALA A 345 10.03 -16.84 -7.65
C ALA A 345 10.29 -15.50 -8.37
N THR A 346 11.42 -15.37 -9.06
CA THR A 346 11.71 -14.29 -10.01
C THR A 346 11.43 -14.71 -11.45
N PRO A 347 10.86 -13.82 -12.31
CA PRO A 347 10.48 -14.18 -13.68
C PRO A 347 11.65 -14.46 -14.62
N LYS A 348 12.83 -13.89 -14.30
CA LYS A 348 14.10 -14.27 -14.89
C LYS A 348 14.85 -15.13 -13.89
N SER A 349 15.40 -16.24 -14.37
CA SER A 349 16.57 -16.86 -13.74
C SER A 349 17.71 -15.85 -13.80
N GLN A 350 18.04 -15.23 -12.67
CA GLN A 350 19.40 -14.75 -12.51
C GLN A 350 20.31 -15.98 -12.55
N GLU A 351 21.42 -15.89 -13.30
CA GLU A 351 22.50 -16.85 -13.17
C GLU A 351 23.12 -16.65 -11.79
N ILE A 352 22.61 -17.41 -10.81
CA ILE A 352 23.27 -17.56 -9.52
C ILE A 352 24.63 -18.20 -9.85
N ASN A 353 25.72 -17.48 -9.57
CA ASN A 353 27.09 -17.96 -9.76
C ASN A 353 27.45 -19.02 -8.71
N SER A 354 26.78 -20.17 -8.80
CA SER A 354 27.04 -21.40 -8.06
C SER A 354 27.43 -22.46 -9.07
N SER A 355 28.74 -22.58 -9.30
CA SER A 355 29.28 -23.54 -10.26
C SER A 355 28.98 -24.99 -9.80
N ARG A 356 28.45 -25.81 -10.73
CA ARG A 356 28.08 -27.24 -10.60
C ARG A 356 26.70 -27.57 -9.98
N ILE A 357 25.62 -27.38 -10.74
CA ILE A 357 24.52 -28.37 -10.83
C ILE A 357 24.20 -28.61 -12.32
N LEU A 358 23.79 -29.84 -12.68
CA LEU A 358 23.49 -30.24 -14.05
C LEU A 358 22.22 -29.58 -14.64
N ARG A 359 22.18 -29.50 -15.97
CA ARG A 359 21.03 -29.01 -16.75
C ARG A 359 19.75 -29.76 -16.39
N SER A 360 18.74 -29.02 -15.96
CA SER A 360 17.36 -29.47 -15.73
C SER A 360 16.36 -28.48 -16.36
N PRO A 361 15.09 -28.86 -16.60
CA PRO A 361 14.06 -27.93 -17.09
C PRO A 361 13.75 -26.80 -16.08
N PRO A 362 13.06 -25.72 -16.47
CA PRO A 362 12.70 -24.63 -15.57
C PRO A 362 11.90 -25.13 -14.37
N HIS A 363 12.51 -25.08 -13.18
CA HIS A 363 11.95 -25.70 -11.98
C HIS A 363 10.76 -24.90 -11.41
N THR A 364 9.57 -25.47 -11.51
CA THR A 364 8.42 -25.11 -10.67
C THR A 364 8.78 -25.39 -9.20
N PRO A 365 8.54 -24.46 -8.25
CA PRO A 365 8.61 -24.78 -6.82
C PRO A 365 7.63 -25.89 -6.44
N GLY A 366 7.96 -26.70 -5.44
CA GLY A 366 7.03 -27.71 -4.90
C GLY A 366 5.79 -27.08 -4.27
N PHE A 367 4.70 -27.84 -4.14
CA PHE A 367 3.43 -27.34 -3.60
C PHE A 367 3.53 -26.96 -2.10
N GLU A 368 4.52 -27.53 -1.40
CA GLU A 368 4.92 -27.23 -0.04
C GLU A 368 5.63 -25.88 0.14
N CYS A 369 6.05 -25.23 -0.96
CA CYS A 369 6.78 -23.96 -0.94
C CYS A 369 5.85 -22.74 -1.01
N ARG A 370 6.02 -21.75 -0.12
CA ARG A 370 5.34 -20.43 -0.26
C ARG A 370 5.69 -19.71 -1.56
N SER A 371 6.88 -19.96 -2.14
CA SER A 371 7.21 -19.43 -3.46
C SER A 371 6.38 -20.03 -4.60
N TYR A 372 5.72 -21.18 -4.40
CA TYR A 372 4.66 -21.64 -5.30
C TYR A 372 3.46 -20.68 -5.24
N GLY A 373 3.07 -20.23 -4.05
CA GLY A 373 2.09 -19.16 -3.85
C GLY A 373 2.48 -17.86 -4.57
N TYR A 374 3.74 -17.43 -4.46
CA TYR A 374 4.22 -16.23 -5.18
C TYR A 374 4.30 -16.42 -6.70
N MET A 375 4.62 -17.62 -7.18
CA MET A 375 4.58 -17.99 -8.59
C MET A 375 3.13 -18.01 -9.11
N LEU A 376 2.18 -18.51 -8.31
CA LEU A 376 0.75 -18.35 -8.59
C LEU A 376 0.33 -16.88 -8.58
N SER A 377 0.84 -16.04 -7.66
CA SER A 377 0.61 -14.59 -7.71
C SER A 377 1.17 -13.96 -8.97
N TYR A 378 2.33 -14.40 -9.46
CA TYR A 378 2.90 -13.95 -10.73
C TYR A 378 2.03 -14.36 -11.93
N TYR A 379 1.62 -15.63 -12.03
CA TYR A 379 0.73 -16.08 -13.11
C TYR A 379 -0.66 -15.46 -13.01
N TRP A 380 -1.19 -15.24 -11.81
CA TRP A 380 -2.44 -14.53 -11.58
C TRP A 380 -2.32 -13.07 -12.02
N ALA A 381 -1.38 -12.30 -11.46
CA ALA A 381 -1.22 -10.88 -11.77
C ALA A 381 -0.81 -10.61 -13.23
N ASN A 382 -0.29 -11.62 -13.95
CA ASN A 382 0.00 -11.55 -15.39
C ASN A 382 -1.06 -12.19 -16.29
N ASP A 383 -2.01 -12.99 -15.78
CA ASP A 383 -3.09 -13.58 -16.57
C ASP A 383 -3.92 -12.45 -17.20
N ASP A 384 -4.12 -12.51 -18.52
CA ASP A 384 -4.70 -11.39 -19.29
C ASP A 384 -6.17 -11.09 -18.90
N ARG A 385 -6.87 -12.03 -18.24
CA ARG A 385 -8.24 -11.88 -17.72
C ARG A 385 -8.25 -11.32 -16.31
N VAL A 386 -7.30 -11.74 -15.47
CA VAL A 386 -7.03 -11.10 -14.18
C VAL A 386 -6.63 -9.64 -14.48
N ARG A 387 -5.59 -9.42 -15.30
CA ARG A 387 -5.24 -8.15 -15.95
C ARG A 387 -6.37 -7.46 -16.75
N LYS A 388 -7.60 -8.01 -16.81
CA LYS A 388 -8.80 -7.33 -17.33
C LYS A 388 -9.97 -7.20 -16.36
N ALA A 389 -10.13 -8.05 -15.34
CA ALA A 389 -11.28 -7.99 -14.43
C ALA A 389 -11.20 -6.79 -13.48
N LEU A 390 -9.97 -6.42 -13.13
CA LEU A 390 -9.72 -5.83 -11.84
C LEU A 390 -9.24 -4.32 -11.76
N ASN A 391 -9.08 -3.60 -12.89
CA ASN A 391 -8.54 -2.22 -13.25
C ASN A 391 -7.05 -1.82 -13.63
N VAL A 392 -6.08 -2.74 -13.84
CA VAL A 392 -4.68 -2.57 -14.38
C VAL A 392 -4.50 -1.74 -15.73
N ARG A 393 -3.27 -1.30 -16.15
CA ARG A 393 -2.75 -0.69 -17.47
C ARG A 393 -1.60 -1.40 -18.38
N LYS A 394 -1.81 -1.94 -19.63
CA LYS A 394 -1.19 -3.20 -20.24
C LYS A 394 -0.19 -2.94 -21.37
N GLY A 395 1.09 -2.99 -21.04
CA GLY A 395 2.13 -2.42 -21.90
C GLY A 395 2.55 -1.03 -21.44
N THR A 396 1.82 -0.40 -20.50
CA THR A 396 2.46 0.55 -19.58
C THR A 396 3.26 -0.16 -18.49
N ILE A 397 2.77 -1.32 -18.04
CA ILE A 397 3.61 -2.36 -17.45
C ILE A 397 3.47 -3.57 -18.36
N GLN A 398 4.59 -4.01 -18.94
CA GLN A 398 4.64 -5.23 -19.76
C GLN A 398 4.31 -6.46 -18.93
N GLU A 399 4.89 -6.55 -17.73
CA GLU A 399 4.89 -7.72 -16.86
C GLU A 399 4.77 -7.25 -15.39
N TRP A 400 3.80 -7.77 -14.63
CA TRP A 400 3.79 -7.57 -13.19
C TRP A 400 4.89 -8.42 -12.57
N ILE A 401 5.82 -7.78 -11.86
CA ILE A 401 6.93 -8.45 -11.18
C ILE A 401 6.88 -8.11 -9.70
N ARG A 402 6.95 -9.13 -8.83
CA ARG A 402 6.72 -8.98 -7.38
C ARG A 402 7.71 -8.01 -6.72
N CYS A 403 8.96 -7.98 -7.22
CA CYS A 403 10.02 -7.13 -6.70
C CYS A 403 10.88 -6.60 -7.87
N ASN A 404 10.86 -5.28 -8.12
CA ASN A 404 11.58 -4.66 -9.24
C ASN A 404 12.94 -4.08 -8.81
N TYR A 405 13.87 -4.94 -8.36
CA TYR A 405 15.16 -4.49 -7.79
C TYR A 405 16.08 -3.77 -8.79
N GLY A 406 15.94 -4.01 -10.09
CA GLY A 406 16.82 -3.43 -11.13
C GLY A 406 16.18 -2.32 -11.98
N GLY A 407 14.90 -2.03 -11.81
CA GLY A 407 14.13 -1.11 -12.66
C GLY A 407 13.60 0.15 -11.96
N LEU A 408 14.14 0.49 -10.79
CA LEU A 408 13.82 1.70 -10.04
C LEU A 408 15.13 2.38 -9.60
N ASN A 409 15.31 3.65 -9.95
CA ASN A 409 16.46 4.45 -9.49
C ASN A 409 16.23 4.92 -8.05
N TYR A 410 16.44 4.02 -7.09
CA TYR A 410 16.22 4.25 -5.67
C TYR A 410 17.54 4.60 -4.96
N LEU A 411 17.63 5.83 -4.44
CA LEU A 411 18.76 6.26 -3.61
C LEU A 411 18.48 5.93 -2.13
N SER A 412 19.40 5.21 -1.49
CA SER A 412 19.34 4.89 -0.06
C SER A 412 20.02 5.98 0.77
N ASP A 413 19.38 7.14 0.91
CA ASP A 413 19.88 8.30 1.66
C ASP A 413 19.65 8.20 3.17
N VAL A 414 18.48 7.70 3.60
CA VAL A 414 18.18 7.42 5.02
C VAL A 414 18.86 6.11 5.45
N LYS A 415 20.01 6.24 6.13
CA LYS A 415 20.76 5.09 6.68
C LYS A 415 20.11 4.45 7.92
N SER A 416 19.41 5.25 8.72
CA SER A 416 18.75 4.81 9.96
C SER A 416 17.51 5.65 10.21
N SER A 417 16.36 5.01 10.46
CA SER A 417 15.09 5.67 10.81
C SER A 417 14.85 5.74 12.33
N THR A 418 15.76 5.19 13.13
CA THR A 418 15.71 5.15 14.62
C THR A 418 15.34 6.51 15.24
N ALA A 419 15.95 7.60 14.77
CA ALA A 419 15.71 8.95 15.30
C ALA A 419 14.25 9.42 15.12
N TYR A 420 13.60 9.06 14.01
CA TYR A 420 12.20 9.39 13.74
C TYR A 420 11.26 8.65 14.71
N HIS A 421 11.59 7.39 15.04
CA HIS A 421 10.84 6.65 16.06
C HIS A 421 10.99 7.27 17.45
N GLY A 422 12.20 7.71 17.83
CA GLY A 422 12.44 8.45 19.08
C GLY A 422 11.68 9.78 19.16
N TYR A 423 11.59 10.50 18.04
CA TYR A 423 10.83 11.74 17.95
C TYR A 423 9.32 11.51 18.08
N LEU A 424 8.76 10.61 17.27
CA LEU A 424 7.32 10.31 17.25
C LEU A 424 6.80 9.73 18.57
N SER A 425 7.61 8.92 19.24
CA SER A 425 7.28 8.35 20.55
C SER A 425 7.49 9.39 21.67
N GLY A 426 8.69 9.92 21.82
CA GLY A 426 9.07 10.79 22.92
C GLY A 426 8.45 12.20 22.86
N LYS A 427 8.62 12.91 21.72
CA LYS A 427 8.15 14.30 21.58
C LYS A 427 6.66 14.40 21.24
N ARG A 428 6.16 13.49 20.39
CA ARG A 428 4.78 13.53 19.89
C ARG A 428 3.82 12.62 20.65
N GLN A 429 4.32 11.75 21.53
CA GLN A 429 3.52 10.83 22.35
C GLN A 429 2.64 9.87 21.54
N TYR A 430 2.93 9.65 20.25
CA TYR A 430 2.19 8.70 19.43
C TYR A 430 2.49 7.27 19.87
N ARG A 431 1.42 6.52 20.18
CA ARG A 431 1.54 5.08 20.45
C ARG A 431 2.03 4.37 19.19
N SER A 432 2.98 3.47 19.33
CA SER A 432 3.41 2.61 18.24
C SER A 432 3.46 1.15 18.65
N LEU A 433 3.23 0.27 17.68
CA LEU A 433 3.44 -1.17 17.83
C LEU A 433 4.43 -1.65 16.78
N ILE A 434 5.60 -2.03 17.25
CA ILE A 434 6.64 -2.64 16.43
C ILE A 434 6.57 -4.14 16.67
N TYR A 435 6.38 -4.94 15.62
CA TYR A 435 6.34 -6.39 15.74
C TYR A 435 7.33 -7.08 14.81
N SER A 436 7.89 -8.21 15.26
CA SER A 436 8.81 -9.02 14.44
C SER A 436 8.43 -10.50 14.52
N GLY A 437 8.30 -11.17 13.38
CA GLY A 437 8.34 -12.63 13.33
C GLY A 437 9.66 -13.16 13.90
N ASP A 438 9.59 -14.11 14.84
CA ASP A 438 10.77 -14.62 15.56
C ASP A 438 11.63 -15.63 14.76
N HIS A 439 11.22 -15.98 13.54
CA HIS A 439 11.98 -16.85 12.62
C HIS A 439 12.51 -16.10 11.37
N ASP A 440 12.44 -14.76 11.37
CA ASP A 440 13.03 -13.91 10.32
C ASP A 440 14.53 -13.64 10.61
N ILE A 441 15.39 -13.94 9.63
CA ILE A 441 16.83 -13.56 9.64
C ILE A 441 17.17 -12.49 8.58
N ILE A 442 16.20 -12.03 7.79
CA ILE A 442 16.33 -10.81 6.97
C ILE A 442 16.37 -9.59 7.90
N VAL A 443 15.39 -9.50 8.80
CA VAL A 443 15.31 -8.51 9.89
C VAL A 443 15.16 -9.25 11.24
N PRO A 444 16.28 -9.67 11.86
CA PRO A 444 16.25 -10.35 13.15
C PRO A 444 15.58 -9.50 14.22
N PHE A 445 14.65 -10.08 14.99
CA PHE A 445 13.98 -9.37 16.09
C PHE A 445 14.97 -8.77 17.13
N LEU A 446 16.20 -9.28 17.18
CA LEU A 446 17.31 -8.75 17.96
C LEU A 446 17.70 -7.32 17.55
N SER A 447 17.73 -6.99 16.25
CA SER A 447 18.02 -5.62 15.79
C SER A 447 16.86 -4.68 16.12
N THR A 448 15.63 -5.15 15.95
CA THR A 448 14.42 -4.41 16.31
C THR A 448 14.42 -4.04 17.80
N GLN A 449 14.76 -4.99 18.68
CA GLN A 449 14.95 -4.70 20.10
C GLN A 449 16.14 -3.77 20.37
N ALA A 450 17.23 -3.86 19.60
CA ALA A 450 18.45 -3.10 19.84
C ALA A 450 18.27 -1.61 19.48
N TRP A 451 17.57 -1.27 18.40
CA TRP A 451 17.26 0.14 18.12
C TRP A 451 16.22 0.71 19.08
N ILE A 452 15.22 -0.08 19.50
CA ILE A 452 14.28 0.36 20.54
C ILE A 452 15.02 0.59 21.87
N ARG A 453 16.04 -0.22 22.19
CA ARG A 453 16.93 0.00 23.33
C ARG A 453 17.82 1.24 23.17
N SER A 454 18.31 1.57 21.98
CA SER A 454 19.15 2.76 21.76
C SER A 454 18.38 4.09 21.91
N LEU A 455 17.04 4.06 21.87
CA LEU A 455 16.18 5.18 22.29
C LEU A 455 16.22 5.46 23.81
N ASN A 456 16.86 4.59 24.60
CA ASN A 456 17.11 4.76 26.05
C ASN A 456 15.85 5.12 26.87
N CYS A 457 14.71 4.51 26.53
CA CYS A 457 13.43 4.75 27.19
C CYS A 457 13.16 3.70 28.29
N THR A 458 12.55 4.14 29.40
CA THR A 458 12.20 3.26 30.52
C THR A 458 11.17 2.21 30.11
N ILE A 459 11.32 0.99 30.62
CA ILE A 459 10.34 -0.10 30.46
C ILE A 459 9.16 0.16 31.41
N SER A 460 7.93 0.03 30.92
CA SER A 460 6.68 0.21 31.70
C SER A 460 5.90 -1.08 31.92
N ASP A 461 6.02 -2.05 31.01
CA ASP A 461 5.51 -3.42 31.13
C ASP A 461 6.60 -4.34 30.57
N ASP A 462 7.17 -5.21 31.41
CA ASP A 462 8.38 -5.96 31.06
C ASP A 462 8.10 -7.22 30.23
N TRP A 463 9.16 -7.86 29.74
CA TRP A 463 9.12 -8.96 28.77
C TRP A 463 8.29 -10.16 29.26
N ARG A 464 7.07 -10.29 28.74
CA ARG A 464 6.09 -11.31 29.12
C ARG A 464 5.44 -11.95 27.90
N PRO A 465 4.95 -13.20 27.99
CA PRO A 465 4.17 -13.79 26.91
C PRO A 465 2.81 -13.08 26.76
N TRP A 466 2.26 -13.15 25.54
CA TRP A 466 0.84 -12.88 25.27
C TRP A 466 0.20 -14.08 24.56
N THR A 467 -1.11 -14.25 24.73
CA THR A 467 -1.79 -15.49 24.32
C THR A 467 -2.95 -15.28 23.36
N VAL A 468 -3.16 -16.28 22.50
CA VAL A 468 -4.29 -16.44 21.58
C VAL A 468 -4.85 -17.84 21.82
N ASP A 469 -6.14 -17.95 22.12
CA ASP A 469 -6.86 -19.21 22.39
C ASP A 469 -6.12 -20.18 23.33
N GLY A 470 -5.50 -19.65 24.39
CA GLY A 470 -4.77 -20.44 25.38
C GLY A 470 -3.36 -20.90 24.97
N GLN A 471 -2.82 -20.44 23.83
CA GLN A 471 -1.44 -20.68 23.39
C GLN A 471 -0.65 -19.37 23.29
N VAL A 472 0.67 -19.43 23.42
CA VAL A 472 1.55 -18.25 23.35
C VAL A 472 1.67 -17.77 21.91
N GLY A 473 1.08 -16.61 21.61
CA GLY A 473 1.16 -15.96 20.29
C GLY A 473 2.50 -15.22 20.08
N GLY A 474 3.20 -14.91 21.17
CA GLY A 474 4.49 -14.23 21.17
C GLY A 474 4.84 -13.67 22.55
N TYR A 475 5.81 -12.75 22.58
CA TYR A 475 6.24 -12.05 23.79
C TYR A 475 6.25 -10.54 23.53
N THR A 476 5.85 -9.74 24.53
CA THR A 476 5.71 -8.29 24.42
C THR A 476 6.44 -7.55 25.55
N ARG A 477 6.81 -6.30 25.30
CA ARG A 477 7.34 -5.33 26.27
C ARG A 477 6.88 -3.92 25.88
N THR A 478 6.47 -3.11 26.84
CA THR A 478 6.04 -1.71 26.62
C THR A 478 7.02 -0.73 27.27
N TYR A 479 7.17 0.44 26.66
CA TYR A 479 8.07 1.51 27.09
C TYR A 479 7.28 2.79 27.42
N THR A 480 7.84 3.65 28.29
CA THR A 480 7.19 4.88 28.76
C THR A 480 6.98 5.96 27.69
N ASN A 481 7.57 5.81 26.51
CA ASN A 481 7.36 6.66 25.33
C ASN A 481 6.22 6.17 24.42
N ASN A 482 5.36 5.26 24.90
CA ASN A 482 4.26 4.64 24.15
C ASN A 482 4.69 3.72 22.98
N ILE A 483 5.96 3.31 22.90
CA ILE A 483 6.37 2.17 22.06
C ILE A 483 5.95 0.86 22.76
N THR A 484 5.25 0.01 22.03
CA THR A 484 5.08 -1.42 22.34
C THR A 484 5.93 -2.23 21.36
N PHE A 485 6.76 -3.15 21.85
CA PHE A 485 7.44 -4.13 21.02
C PHE A 485 6.86 -5.52 21.26
N THR A 486 6.70 -6.33 20.20
CA THR A 486 6.33 -7.74 20.35
C THR A 486 6.99 -8.66 19.32
N THR A 487 7.28 -9.90 19.70
CA THR A 487 7.49 -10.98 18.74
C THR A 487 6.17 -11.64 18.35
N ILE A 488 6.14 -12.29 17.17
CA ILE A 488 5.11 -13.25 16.77
C ILE A 488 5.76 -14.64 16.74
N LYS A 489 5.30 -15.57 17.58
CA LYS A 489 5.90 -16.91 17.72
C LYS A 489 5.59 -17.77 16.48
N GLY A 490 6.64 -18.28 15.85
CA GLY A 490 6.52 -19.02 14.58
C GLY A 490 6.23 -18.09 13.39
N GLY A 491 6.51 -16.79 13.50
CA GLY A 491 6.33 -15.81 12.42
C GLY A 491 7.63 -15.60 11.64
N GLY A 492 7.52 -15.45 10.31
CA GLY A 492 8.63 -15.05 9.43
C GLY A 492 8.60 -13.56 9.11
N HIS A 493 9.34 -13.15 8.07
CA HIS A 493 9.48 -11.76 7.64
C HIS A 493 8.13 -11.09 7.33
N THR A 494 7.31 -11.72 6.50
CA THR A 494 5.89 -11.37 6.29
C THR A 494 5.00 -12.01 7.37
N ALA A 495 5.24 -11.74 8.67
CA ALA A 495 4.64 -12.49 9.78
C ALA A 495 3.12 -12.82 9.66
N PRO A 496 2.22 -11.94 9.17
CA PRO A 496 0.80 -12.27 8.96
C PRO A 496 0.54 -13.40 7.94
N GLU A 497 1.49 -13.72 7.07
CA GLU A 497 1.44 -14.84 6.12
C GLU A 497 1.67 -16.19 6.82
N TYR A 498 2.48 -16.19 7.88
CA TYR A 498 2.84 -17.37 8.67
C TYR A 498 1.90 -17.57 9.87
N ARG A 499 1.44 -16.46 10.48
CA ARG A 499 0.63 -16.39 11.71
C ARG A 499 -0.52 -15.40 11.58
N PRO A 500 -1.44 -15.59 10.62
CA PRO A 500 -2.51 -14.63 10.32
C PRO A 500 -3.45 -14.38 11.50
N LYS A 501 -3.73 -15.43 12.29
CA LYS A 501 -4.63 -15.36 13.45
C LYS A 501 -4.00 -14.53 14.56
N GLU A 502 -2.74 -14.80 14.86
CA GLU A 502 -1.98 -14.15 15.93
C GLU A 502 -1.74 -12.67 15.58
N CYS A 503 -1.31 -12.38 14.35
CA CYS A 503 -1.18 -11.01 13.86
C CYS A 503 -2.51 -10.24 13.83
N PHE A 504 -3.63 -10.88 13.47
CA PHE A 504 -4.95 -10.25 13.52
C PHE A 504 -5.40 -9.96 14.97
N THR A 505 -5.21 -10.91 15.90
CA THR A 505 -5.53 -10.69 17.33
C THR A 505 -4.68 -9.56 17.92
N MET A 506 -3.38 -9.53 17.62
CA MET A 506 -2.46 -8.45 18.02
C MET A 506 -2.93 -7.09 17.47
N PHE A 507 -3.24 -7.02 16.17
CA PHE A 507 -3.72 -5.80 15.51
C PHE A 507 -5.04 -5.30 16.12
N ASN A 508 -6.00 -6.21 16.38
CA ASN A 508 -7.28 -5.86 16.97
C ASN A 508 -7.12 -5.34 18.41
N ARG A 509 -6.37 -6.05 19.27
CA ARG A 509 -6.06 -5.60 20.64
C ARG A 509 -5.43 -4.21 20.63
N TRP A 510 -4.46 -3.98 19.75
CA TRP A 510 -3.81 -2.68 19.63
C TRP A 510 -4.81 -1.57 19.22
N LEU A 511 -5.66 -1.78 18.21
CA LEU A 511 -6.68 -0.80 17.82
C LEU A 511 -7.71 -0.52 18.93
N SER A 512 -8.10 -1.52 19.71
CA SER A 512 -9.03 -1.38 20.84
C SER A 512 -8.43 -0.69 22.08
N TYR A 513 -7.12 -0.38 22.08
CA TYR A 513 -6.36 0.01 23.28
C TYR A 513 -6.32 -1.07 24.38
N GLU A 514 -6.55 -2.34 24.02
CA GLU A 514 -6.31 -3.49 24.87
C GLU A 514 -4.80 -3.73 25.01
N ALA A 515 -4.39 -4.37 26.11
CA ALA A 515 -3.05 -4.94 26.25
C ALA A 515 -2.91 -6.18 25.36
N LEU A 516 -1.70 -6.45 24.87
CA LEU A 516 -1.37 -7.71 24.20
C LEU A 516 -1.35 -8.86 25.23
#